data_AF-A0A7V7ZAL1-F1
#
_entry.id   AF-A0A7V7ZAL1-F1
#
_cell.length_a   1.000
_cell.length_b   1.000
_cell.length_c   1.000
_cell.angle_alpha   90.00
_cell.angle_beta   90.00
_cell.angle_gamma   90.00
#
_symmetry.space_group_name_H-M   'P 1'
#
loop_
_entity.id
_entity.type
_entity.pdbx_description
1 polymer ?
#
loop_
_entity_poly.entity_id
_entity_poly.type
_entity_poly.pdbx_seq_one_letter_code
_entity_poly.pdbx_strand_id
1 'polypeptide(L)'
;MNVLAHTHPLASQIEAALLPLFQAALPQLTASAPGVLASVFAFSSGTASAFEDYHFGISCLLEPAQENAADEVALLVSVSNLATRAQLQAQVAWGQPSGKVEARAELAEASVAALQQALPGLIDALHRAVKRQQP
;
A
#
# COMPACT_ATOMS: atom_id res chain seq x y z
N MET A 1 11.98 11.04 14.37
CA MET A 1 12.51 9.66 14.49
C MET A 1 12.85 9.23 13.08
N ASN A 2 14.13 9.29 12.68
CA ASN A 2 14.52 9.28 11.27
C ASN A 2 14.69 7.86 10.72
N VAL A 3 13.75 7.47 9.86
CA VAL A 3 13.98 6.96 8.50
C VAL A 3 15.22 6.05 8.34
N LEU A 4 15.12 4.78 8.74
CA LEU A 4 16.00 3.71 8.26
C LEU A 4 15.58 3.15 6.89
N ALA A 5 14.49 3.68 6.31
CA ALA A 5 13.89 3.21 5.07
C ALA A 5 14.74 3.44 3.80
N HIS A 6 15.76 4.30 3.85
CA HIS A 6 16.45 4.80 2.65
C HIS A 6 17.75 4.07 2.30
N THR A 7 18.09 2.95 2.93
CA THR A 7 19.39 2.28 2.72
C THR A 7 19.35 1.11 1.73
N HIS A 8 18.20 0.48 1.47
CA HIS A 8 18.15 -0.66 0.54
C HIS A 8 17.88 -0.20 -0.90
N PRO A 9 18.75 -0.52 -1.90
CA PRO A 9 18.60 -0.04 -3.28
C PRO A 9 17.25 -0.38 -3.93
N LEU A 10 16.67 -1.53 -3.60
CA LEU A 10 15.34 -1.92 -4.10
C LEU A 10 14.20 -1.07 -3.51
N ALA A 11 14.27 -0.70 -2.23
CA ALA A 11 13.26 0.15 -1.60
C ALA A 11 13.24 1.54 -2.25
N SER A 12 14.43 2.13 -2.44
CA SER A 12 14.57 3.43 -3.14
C SER A 12 14.07 3.38 -4.59
N GLN A 13 14.32 2.27 -5.30
CA GLN A 13 13.82 2.09 -6.67
C GLN A 13 12.28 2.03 -6.72
N ILE A 14 11.66 1.33 -5.77
CA ILE A 14 10.22 1.19 -5.67
C ILE A 14 9.58 2.53 -5.31
N GLU A 15 10.10 3.24 -4.31
CA GLU A 15 9.62 4.59 -3.96
C GLU A 15 9.70 5.53 -5.17
N ALA A 16 10.86 5.59 -5.83
CA ALA A 16 11.04 6.45 -6.99
C ALA A 16 10.07 6.13 -8.14
N ALA A 17 9.76 4.85 -8.34
CA ALA A 17 8.85 4.40 -9.40
C ALA A 17 7.37 4.63 -9.07
N LEU A 18 6.98 4.52 -7.80
CA LEU A 18 5.56 4.46 -7.40
C LEU A 18 5.05 5.73 -6.74
N LEU A 19 5.91 6.50 -6.05
CA LEU A 19 5.50 7.72 -5.35
C LEU A 19 4.77 8.70 -6.27
N PRO A 20 5.24 9.00 -7.49
CA PRO A 20 4.50 9.90 -8.39
C PRO A 20 3.11 9.36 -8.76
N LEU A 21 2.99 8.04 -8.92
CA LEU A 21 1.73 7.38 -9.28
C LEU A 21 0.73 7.41 -8.12
N PHE A 22 1.20 7.20 -6.89
CA PHE A 22 0.36 7.28 -5.70
C PHE A 22 -0.08 8.71 -5.40
N GLN A 23 0.83 9.68 -5.51
CA GLN A 23 0.50 11.10 -5.37
C GLN A 23 -0.52 11.55 -6.43
N ALA A 24 -0.43 11.05 -7.66
CA ALA A 24 -1.39 11.35 -8.71
C ALA A 24 -2.78 10.73 -8.47
N ALA A 25 -2.87 9.62 -7.72
CA ALA A 25 -4.13 8.98 -7.38
C ALA A 25 -4.89 9.68 -6.23
N LEU A 26 -4.17 10.35 -5.30
CA LEU A 26 -4.80 10.98 -4.13
C LEU A 26 -5.95 11.95 -4.46
N PRO A 27 -5.82 12.90 -5.42
CA PRO A 27 -6.89 13.83 -5.72
C PRO A 27 -8.18 13.13 -6.17
N GLN A 28 -8.05 12.04 -6.91
CA GLN A 28 -9.20 11.26 -7.39
C GLN A 28 -9.87 10.52 -6.24
N LEU A 29 -9.10 9.96 -5.30
CA LEU A 29 -9.63 9.28 -4.11
C LEU A 29 -10.44 10.25 -3.26
N THR A 30 -9.87 11.41 -2.93
CA THR A 30 -10.53 12.45 -2.15
C THR A 30 -11.77 13.01 -2.87
N ALA A 31 -11.71 13.19 -4.19
CA ALA A 31 -12.88 13.63 -4.96
C ALA A 31 -14.02 12.60 -4.97
N SER A 32 -13.69 11.30 -4.96
CA SER A 32 -14.69 10.22 -4.99
C SER A 32 -15.35 9.93 -3.63
N ALA A 33 -14.70 10.31 -2.53
CA ALA A 33 -15.19 10.17 -1.16
C ALA A 33 -14.67 11.31 -0.27
N PRO A 34 -15.37 12.46 -0.22
CA PRO A 34 -14.89 13.67 0.48
C PRO A 34 -14.62 13.52 1.99
N GLY A 35 -15.21 12.51 2.63
CA GLY A 35 -14.98 12.20 4.05
C GLY A 35 -13.78 11.28 4.32
N VAL A 36 -13.07 10.84 3.29
CA VAL A 36 -11.93 9.91 3.41
C VAL A 36 -10.62 10.68 3.40
N LEU A 37 -9.76 10.37 4.39
CA LEU A 37 -8.40 10.90 4.45
C LEU A 37 -7.46 9.93 3.74
N ALA A 38 -7.03 10.29 2.53
CA ALA A 38 -6.06 9.52 1.75
C ALA A 38 -4.65 10.09 1.92
N SER A 39 -3.67 9.23 2.23
CA SER A 39 -2.27 9.62 2.36
C SER A 39 -1.32 8.54 1.85
N VAL A 40 -0.14 8.95 1.37
CA VAL A 40 0.93 8.02 1.04
C VAL A 40 1.73 7.72 2.31
N PHE A 41 2.04 6.46 2.54
CA PHE A 41 2.88 6.03 3.66
C PHE A 41 4.06 5.19 3.18
N ALA A 42 5.11 5.20 4.01
CA ALA A 42 6.30 4.39 3.85
C ALA A 42 6.80 3.99 5.24
N PHE A 43 7.02 2.70 5.47
CA PHE A 43 7.69 2.23 6.70
C PHE A 43 8.47 0.96 6.43
N SER A 44 9.50 0.74 7.24
CA SER A 44 10.29 -0.48 7.24
C SER A 44 10.07 -1.26 8.50
N SER A 45 10.09 -2.58 8.41
CA SER A 45 10.13 -3.49 9.56
C SER A 45 11.32 -4.45 9.47
N GLY A 46 11.75 -4.91 10.63
CA GLY A 46 12.88 -5.82 10.75
C GLY A 46 13.41 -5.85 12.17
N THR A 47 14.56 -6.49 12.34
CA THR A 47 15.26 -6.57 13.62
C THR A 47 16.26 -5.42 13.77
N ALA A 48 16.81 -5.25 14.98
CA ALA A 48 17.88 -4.28 15.23
C ALA A 48 19.12 -4.50 14.34
N SER A 49 19.29 -5.71 13.79
CA SER A 49 20.42 -6.14 12.98
C SER A 49 20.10 -6.34 11.49
N ALA A 50 18.83 -6.35 11.09
CA ALA A 50 18.44 -6.66 9.72
C ALA A 50 17.23 -5.84 9.25
N PHE A 51 17.38 -5.24 8.08
CA PHE A 51 16.29 -4.66 7.31
C PHE A 51 15.59 -5.78 6.53
N GLU A 52 14.41 -6.18 6.98
CA GLU A 52 13.76 -7.41 6.51
C GLU A 52 12.65 -7.10 5.50
N ASP A 53 11.80 -6.13 5.86
CA ASP A 53 10.65 -5.74 5.08
C ASP A 53 10.56 -4.23 4.88
N TYR A 54 9.96 -3.85 3.76
CA TYR A 54 9.66 -2.48 3.41
C TYR A 54 8.24 -2.39 2.85
N HIS A 55 7.47 -1.44 3.37
CA HIS A 55 6.05 -1.26 3.09
C HIS A 55 5.81 0.16 2.57
N PHE A 56 5.14 0.26 1.43
CA PHE A 56 4.87 1.52 0.76
C PHE A 56 3.47 1.49 0.13
N GLY A 57 2.70 2.56 0.24
CA GLY A 57 1.29 2.47 -0.15
C GLY A 57 0.48 3.74 -0.04
N ILE A 58 -0.80 3.60 -0.32
CA ILE A 58 -1.84 4.59 -0.02
C ILE A 58 -2.70 4.03 1.11
N SER A 59 -2.83 4.77 2.20
CA SER A 59 -3.80 4.51 3.26
C SER A 59 -4.98 5.45 3.08
N CYS A 60 -6.19 4.91 3.17
CA CYS A 60 -7.44 5.67 3.16
C CYS A 60 -8.17 5.41 4.48
N LEU A 61 -8.18 6.42 5.36
CA LEU A 61 -8.95 6.38 6.60
C LEU A 61 -10.39 6.79 6.32
N LEU A 62 -11.32 5.95 6.79
CA LEU A 62 -12.75 6.13 6.68
C LEU A 62 -13.33 6.50 8.04
N GLU A 63 -14.44 7.22 8.04
CA GLU A 63 -15.25 7.37 9.24
C GLU A 63 -16.08 6.09 9.42
N PRO A 64 -15.85 5.29 10.48
CA PRO A 64 -16.51 4.00 10.64
C PRO A 64 -18.01 4.19 10.89
N ALA A 65 -18.83 3.53 10.08
CA ALA A 65 -20.30 3.63 10.18
C ALA A 65 -20.86 2.91 11.43
N GLN A 66 -20.10 1.99 12.03
CA GLN A 66 -20.50 1.18 13.18
C GLN A 66 -19.31 0.94 14.11
N GLU A 67 -19.60 0.71 15.39
CA GLU A 67 -18.62 0.19 16.35
C GLU A 67 -18.16 -1.20 15.88
N ASN A 68 -16.85 -1.38 15.67
CA ASN A 68 -16.21 -2.55 15.03
C ASN A 68 -16.28 -2.64 13.48
N ALA A 69 -16.59 -1.55 12.77
CA ALA A 69 -16.32 -1.50 11.33
C ALA A 69 -14.81 -1.26 11.08
N ALA A 70 -14.30 -1.71 9.92
CA ALA A 70 -12.96 -1.33 9.49
C ALA A 70 -12.94 0.18 9.17
N ASP A 71 -11.96 0.89 9.74
CA ASP A 71 -11.75 2.33 9.60
C ASP A 71 -10.65 2.67 8.58
N GLU A 72 -10.04 1.66 7.97
CA GLU A 72 -8.99 1.81 6.98
C GLU A 72 -9.19 0.85 5.80
N VAL A 73 -8.92 1.35 4.59
CA VAL A 73 -8.62 0.52 3.43
C VAL A 73 -7.32 1.02 2.81
N ALA A 74 -6.38 0.11 2.56
CA ALA A 74 -5.05 0.48 2.12
C ALA A 74 -4.63 -0.31 0.88
N LEU A 75 -4.03 0.40 -0.07
CA LEU A 75 -3.19 -0.19 -1.10
C LEU A 75 -1.78 -0.32 -0.53
N LEU A 76 -1.34 -1.55 -0.30
CA LEU A 76 -0.05 -1.88 0.28
C LEU A 76 0.83 -2.59 -0.75
N VAL A 77 2.01 -2.04 -0.98
CA VAL A 77 3.14 -2.71 -1.63
C VAL A 77 4.13 -3.11 -0.55
N SER A 78 4.45 -4.39 -0.48
CA SER A 78 5.40 -4.96 0.47
C SER A 78 6.57 -5.58 -0.28
N VAL A 79 7.76 -5.29 0.21
CA VAL A 79 9.01 -5.96 -0.16
C VAL A 79 9.46 -6.74 1.05
N SER A 80 9.56 -8.05 0.94
CA SER A 80 9.99 -8.93 2.03
C SER A 80 11.26 -9.68 1.67
N ASN A 81 11.92 -10.23 2.69
CA ASN A 81 13.13 -11.04 2.52
C ASN A 81 14.28 -10.27 1.81
N LEU A 82 14.40 -8.97 2.09
CA LEU A 82 15.40 -8.09 1.45
C LEU A 82 16.84 -8.57 1.64
N ALA A 83 17.15 -9.21 2.77
CA ALA A 83 18.47 -9.73 3.07
C ALA A 83 18.87 -10.98 2.26
N THR A 84 17.92 -11.69 1.63
CA THR A 84 18.18 -12.98 0.98
C THR A 84 17.68 -12.99 -0.46
N ARG A 85 16.36 -13.06 -0.65
CA ARG A 85 15.69 -13.05 -1.94
C ARG A 85 14.43 -12.21 -1.81
N ALA A 86 14.54 -10.96 -2.24
CA ALA A 86 13.43 -10.01 -2.20
C ALA A 86 12.19 -10.60 -2.88
N GLN A 87 11.05 -10.47 -2.20
CA GLN A 87 9.73 -10.84 -2.70
C GLN A 87 8.85 -9.59 -2.73
N LEU A 88 8.19 -9.34 -3.85
CA LEU A 88 7.22 -8.25 -3.96
C LEU A 88 5.80 -8.78 -3.89
N GLN A 89 4.99 -8.08 -3.12
CA GLN A 89 3.54 -8.28 -3.06
C GLN A 89 2.86 -6.93 -3.12
N ALA A 90 1.74 -6.86 -3.81
CA ALA A 90 0.87 -5.70 -3.75
C ALA A 90 -0.58 -6.13 -3.56
N GLN A 91 -1.31 -5.44 -2.68
CA GLN A 91 -2.70 -5.75 -2.39
C GLN A 91 -3.48 -4.53 -1.93
N VAL A 92 -4.80 -4.59 -2.11
CA VAL A 92 -5.75 -3.70 -1.44
C VAL A 92 -6.45 -4.51 -0.37
N ALA A 93 -6.40 -4.05 0.88
CA ALA A 93 -7.04 -4.74 1.99
C ALA A 93 -7.64 -3.76 3.00
N TRP A 94 -8.69 -4.21 3.67
CA TRP A 94 -9.30 -3.51 4.80
C TRP A 94 -8.49 -3.76 6.07
N GLY A 95 -8.40 -2.72 6.89
CA GLY A 95 -7.85 -2.78 8.24
C GLY A 95 -8.64 -3.73 9.14
N GLN A 96 -8.14 -3.90 10.36
CA GLN A 96 -8.85 -4.65 11.39
C GLN A 96 -10.14 -3.90 11.78
N PRO A 97 -11.22 -4.60 12.19
CA PRO A 97 -11.29 -6.06 12.39
C PRO A 97 -11.62 -6.86 11.11
N SER A 98 -11.81 -6.23 9.95
CA SER A 98 -12.21 -6.93 8.74
C SER A 98 -11.09 -7.82 8.18
N GLY A 99 -9.91 -7.25 7.94
CA GLY A 99 -8.79 -7.94 7.30
C GLY A 99 -9.08 -8.45 5.87
N LYS A 100 -10.21 -8.07 5.27
CA LYS A 100 -10.63 -8.55 3.94
C LYS A 100 -9.69 -8.02 2.87
N VAL A 101 -9.25 -8.90 1.97
CA VAL A 101 -8.47 -8.53 0.78
C VAL A 101 -9.43 -8.25 -0.37
N GLU A 102 -9.39 -7.03 -0.92
CA GLU A 102 -10.19 -6.60 -2.07
C GLU A 102 -9.57 -6.99 -3.39
N ALA A 103 -8.24 -6.89 -3.47
CA ALA A 103 -7.47 -7.24 -4.65
C ALA A 103 -6.04 -7.59 -4.25
N ARG A 104 -5.41 -8.49 -5.00
CA ARG A 104 -4.01 -8.87 -4.82
C ARG A 104 -3.37 -9.06 -6.18
N ALA A 105 -2.15 -8.55 -6.32
CA ALA A 105 -1.28 -8.86 -7.44
C ALA A 105 -0.23 -9.89 -6.97
N GLU A 106 -0.22 -11.04 -7.63
CA GLU A 106 0.87 -12.01 -7.49
C GLU A 106 1.97 -11.63 -8.48
N LEU A 107 3.10 -11.20 -7.93
CA LEU A 107 4.25 -10.79 -8.73
C LEU A 107 5.22 -11.96 -8.79
N ALA A 108 5.20 -12.67 -9.92
CA ALA A 108 6.25 -13.62 -10.25
C ALA A 108 7.53 -12.80 -10.45
N GLU A 109 8.40 -12.83 -9.44
CA GLU A 109 9.64 -12.04 -9.32
C GLU A 109 9.45 -10.63 -8.74
N ALA A 110 10.49 -10.14 -8.05
CA ALA A 110 10.56 -8.78 -7.49
C ALA A 110 10.74 -7.72 -8.60
N SER A 111 9.90 -7.78 -9.62
CA SER A 111 9.92 -6.91 -10.79
C SER A 111 9.09 -5.65 -10.54
N VAL A 112 9.77 -4.51 -10.50
CA VAL A 112 9.13 -3.18 -10.44
C VAL A 112 8.24 -2.97 -11.67
N ALA A 113 8.61 -3.51 -12.83
CA ALA A 113 7.80 -3.41 -14.05
C ALA A 113 6.47 -4.18 -13.92
N ALA A 114 6.50 -5.40 -13.37
CA ALA A 114 5.28 -6.18 -13.11
C ALA A 114 4.36 -5.46 -12.11
N LEU A 115 4.95 -4.82 -11.10
CA LEU A 115 4.21 -4.00 -10.14
C LEU A 115 3.56 -2.78 -10.80
N GLN A 116 4.28 -2.06 -11.65
CA GLN A 116 3.73 -0.93 -12.40
C GLN A 116 2.58 -1.34 -13.33
N GLN A 117 2.64 -2.54 -13.91
CA GLN A 117 1.56 -3.09 -14.73
C GLN A 117 0.32 -3.47 -13.92
N ALA A 118 0.50 -3.99 -12.70
CA ALA A 118 -0.61 -4.35 -11.81
C ALA A 118 -1.25 -3.13 -11.12
N LEU A 119 -0.51 -2.03 -10.98
CA LEU A 119 -0.89 -0.87 -10.19
C LEU A 119 -2.24 -0.25 -10.58
N PRO A 120 -2.57 -0.04 -11.87
CA PRO A 120 -3.84 0.57 -12.24
C PRO A 120 -5.04 -0.24 -11.74
N GLY A 121 -4.99 -1.58 -11.87
CA GLY A 121 -6.07 -2.45 -11.39
C GLY A 121 -6.21 -2.44 -9.86
N LEU A 122 -5.11 -2.28 -9.13
CA LEU A 122 -5.11 -2.14 -7.68
C LEU A 122 -5.65 -0.76 -7.25
N ILE A 123 -5.26 0.32 -7.93
CA ILE A 123 -5.81 1.66 -7.69
C ILE A 123 -7.32 1.65 -7.93
N ASP A 124 -7.79 1.06 -9.03
CA ASP A 124 -9.22 0.93 -9.30
C ASP A 124 -9.96 0.13 -8.21
N ALA A 125 -9.34 -0.92 -7.67
CA ALA A 125 -9.89 -1.67 -6.55
C ALA A 125 -9.99 -0.82 -5.28
N LEU A 126 -8.95 -0.04 -4.97
CA LEU A 126 -8.94 0.92 -3.86
C LEU A 126 -10.07 1.96 -4.02
N HIS A 127 -10.23 2.54 -5.21
CA HIS A 127 -11.31 3.49 -5.49
C HIS A 127 -12.70 2.88 -5.25
N ARG A 128 -12.93 1.64 -5.72
CA ARG A 128 -14.21 0.96 -5.48
C ARG A 128 -14.46 0.70 -4.00
N ALA A 129 -13.44 0.29 -3.26
CA ALA A 129 -13.54 0.04 -1.83
C ALA A 129 -13.81 1.33 -1.05
N VAL A 130 -13.05 2.40 -1.32
CA VAL A 130 -13.21 3.73 -0.72
C VAL A 130 -14.60 4.30 -1.01
N LYS A 131 -15.12 4.15 -2.23
CA LYS A 131 -16.47 4.61 -2.58
C LYS A 131 -17.57 3.80 -1.88
N ARG A 132 -17.34 2.50 -1.68
CA ARG A 132 -18.29 1.61 -0.99
C ARG A 132 -18.28 1.83 0.52
N GLN A 133 -17.16 2.28 1.08
CA GLN A 133 -16.92 2.50 2.51
C GLN A 133 -17.18 1.29 3.42
N GLN A 134 -17.27 0.09 2.84
CA GLN A 134 -17.55 -1.15 3.55
C GLN A 134 -16.83 -2.33 2.86
N PRO A 135 -16.36 -3.35 3.62
CA PRO A 135 -15.77 -4.56 3.08
C PRO A 135 -16.62 -5.29 2.05
#